data_AF-A0AA45GA75-F1
#
_entry.id   AF-A0AA45GA75-F1
#
_cell.length_a   1.000
_cell.length_b   1.000
_cell.length_c   1.000
_cell.angle_alpha   90.00
_cell.angle_beta   90.00
_cell.angle_gamma   90.00
#
_symmetry.space_group_name_H-M   'P 1'
#
loop_
_entity.id
_entity.type
_entity.pdbx_description
1 polymer ?
#
loop_
_entity_poly.entity_id
_entity_poly.type
_entity_poly.pdbx_seq_one_letter_code
_entity_poly.pdbx_strand_id
1 'polypeptide(L)'
;MAVQIAGTRQTMADSYKNIAGSGAPYVALYTGNPGASGNSNEVTGGTPAYARKQTTWTSGSGGALSGTSVTIDVPAGTYTYAGIWTAASGGSCIDWVAITSTTLGAQGQIVVTPSFTQT
;
A
#
# COMPACT_ATOMS: atom_id res chain seq x y z
N MET A 1 16.93 17.26 -8.48
CA MET A 1 16.92 16.97 -9.93
C MET A 1 16.02 15.76 -10.14
N ALA A 2 15.00 15.87 -11.00
CA ALA A 2 14.12 14.75 -11.32
C ALA A 2 14.68 13.97 -12.52
N VAL A 3 14.43 12.66 -12.58
CA VAL A 3 14.92 11.81 -13.68
C VAL A 3 14.17 12.18 -14.96
N GLN A 4 14.83 12.81 -15.92
CA GLN A 4 14.14 13.34 -17.11
C GLN A 4 13.79 12.27 -18.16
N ILE A 5 14.56 11.18 -18.21
CA ILE A 5 14.40 10.13 -19.21
C ILE A 5 13.31 9.14 -18.79
N ALA A 6 12.24 9.06 -19.59
CA ALA A 6 11.08 8.21 -19.31
C ALA A 6 11.43 6.73 -19.13
N GLY A 7 12.36 6.21 -19.94
CA GLY A 7 12.85 4.83 -19.83
C GLY A 7 13.52 4.55 -18.48
N THR A 8 14.38 5.47 -18.02
CA THR A 8 15.04 5.35 -16.71
C THR A 8 14.04 5.39 -15.56
N ARG A 9 13.05 6.30 -15.61
CA ARG A 9 11.96 6.32 -14.62
C ARG A 9 11.19 5.00 -14.61
N GLN A 10 10.92 4.43 -15.79
CA GLN A 10 10.22 3.15 -15.87
C GLN A 10 11.05 2.01 -15.28
N THR A 11 12.35 1.94 -15.55
CA THR A 11 13.23 0.93 -14.94
C THR A 11 13.27 1.02 -13.41
N MET A 12 13.28 2.24 -12.86
CA MET A 12 13.21 2.46 -11.41
C MET A 12 11.86 2.00 -10.84
N ALA A 13 10.75 2.33 -11.52
CA ALA A 13 9.43 1.87 -11.13
C ALA A 13 9.33 0.33 -11.17
N ASP A 14 9.85 -0.30 -12.22
CA ASP A 14 9.84 -1.77 -12.33
C ASP A 14 10.71 -2.42 -11.25
N SER A 15 11.78 -1.75 -10.80
CA SER A 15 12.57 -2.20 -9.66
C SER A 15 11.78 -2.10 -8.35
N TYR A 16 11.05 -1.01 -8.13
CA TYR A 16 10.15 -0.84 -6.97
C TYR A 16 9.09 -1.95 -6.93
N LYS A 17 8.46 -2.26 -8.06
CA LYS A 17 7.51 -3.38 -8.20
C LYS A 17 8.08 -4.69 -7.66
N ASN A 18 9.34 -4.98 -7.95
CA ASN A 18 9.97 -6.25 -7.63
C ASN A 18 10.50 -6.35 -6.19
N ILE A 19 10.36 -5.33 -5.34
CA ILE A 19 10.82 -5.39 -3.94
C ILE A 19 10.10 -6.51 -3.15
N ALA A 20 8.82 -6.76 -3.45
CA ALA A 20 8.08 -7.91 -2.89
C ALA A 20 8.35 -9.24 -3.62
N GLY A 21 9.38 -9.30 -4.47
CA GLY A 21 9.77 -10.48 -5.27
C GLY A 21 8.97 -10.65 -6.55
N SER A 22 7.64 -10.82 -6.45
CA SER A 22 6.77 -11.20 -7.57
C SER A 22 5.89 -10.07 -8.11
N GLY A 23 6.18 -8.81 -7.78
CA GLY A 23 5.28 -7.70 -8.12
C GLY A 23 3.96 -7.72 -7.36
N ALA A 24 3.84 -8.59 -6.35
CA ALA A 24 2.59 -8.87 -5.64
C ALA A 24 2.69 -8.52 -4.15
N PRO A 25 2.85 -7.24 -3.78
CA PRO A 25 2.94 -6.83 -2.39
C PRO A 25 1.57 -6.84 -1.70
N TYR A 26 1.57 -6.53 -0.41
CA TYR A 26 0.39 -6.52 0.44
C TYR A 26 0.07 -5.10 0.90
N VAL A 27 -1.20 -4.71 0.79
CA VAL A 27 -1.69 -3.42 1.24
C VAL A 27 -2.13 -3.52 2.70
N ALA A 28 -1.63 -2.60 3.52
CA ALA A 28 -1.97 -2.42 4.92
C ALA A 28 -2.66 -1.07 5.14
N LEU A 29 -3.45 -0.97 6.20
CA LEU A 29 -4.10 0.26 6.66
C LEU A 29 -3.66 0.60 8.07
N TYR A 30 -3.72 1.89 8.40
CA TYR A 30 -3.24 2.43 9.66
C TYR A 30 -4.20 3.47 10.24
N THR A 31 -4.32 3.46 11.57
CA THR A 31 -5.11 4.45 12.32
C THR A 31 -4.31 5.69 12.72
N GLY A 32 -3.00 5.70 12.48
CA GLY A 32 -2.08 6.79 12.77
C GLY A 32 -0.79 6.65 11.97
N ASN A 33 0.21 7.50 12.28
CA ASN A 33 1.48 7.51 11.56
C ASN A 33 2.21 6.15 11.71
N PRO A 34 2.56 5.46 10.60
CA PRO A 34 3.23 4.16 10.64
C PRO A 34 4.67 4.17 11.19
N GLY A 35 5.28 5.35 11.30
CA GLY A 35 6.70 5.52 11.62
C GLY A 35 7.61 5.13 10.46
N ALA A 36 8.92 5.36 10.62
CA ALA A 36 9.90 5.15 9.55
C ALA A 36 9.93 3.71 9.01
N SER A 37 9.69 2.72 9.87
CA SER A 37 9.68 1.30 9.50
C SER A 37 8.30 0.75 9.13
N GLY A 38 7.25 1.56 9.26
CA GLY A 38 5.87 1.17 8.95
C GLY A 38 5.20 0.25 9.98
N ASN A 39 5.85 -0.08 11.10
CA ASN A 39 5.37 -1.06 12.09
C ASN A 39 4.40 -0.50 13.13
N SER A 40 4.24 0.82 13.23
CA SER A 40 3.35 1.44 14.22
C SER A 40 1.94 1.58 13.68
N ASN A 41 0.94 1.55 14.57
CA ASN A 41 -0.45 1.91 14.25
C ASN A 41 -1.14 1.13 13.12
N GLU A 42 -0.61 -0.04 12.73
CA GLU A 42 -1.30 -0.93 11.80
C GLU A 42 -2.60 -1.42 12.44
N VAL A 43 -3.66 -1.49 11.63
CA VAL A 43 -4.98 -1.92 12.06
C VAL A 43 -4.93 -3.34 12.61
N THR A 44 -5.70 -3.62 13.66
CA THR A 44 -5.84 -4.95 14.25
C THR A 44 -7.29 -5.19 14.64
N GLY A 45 -7.68 -6.47 14.80
CA GLY A 45 -9.03 -6.86 15.23
C GLY A 45 -10.08 -6.77 14.13
N GLY A 46 -11.34 -6.55 14.52
CA GLY A 46 -12.50 -6.60 13.63
C GLY A 46 -13.11 -8.01 13.48
N THR A 47 -14.31 -8.05 12.92
CA THR A 47 -15.03 -9.29 12.58
C THR A 47 -15.80 -9.08 11.26
N PRO A 48 -15.30 -9.52 10.10
CA PRO A 48 -14.08 -10.32 9.89
C PRO A 48 -12.80 -9.62 10.34
N ALA A 49 -11.83 -10.41 10.80
CA ALA A 49 -10.56 -9.89 11.27
C ALA A 49 -9.79 -9.22 10.13
N TYR A 50 -9.20 -8.07 10.42
CA TYR A 50 -8.29 -7.37 9.53
C TYR A 50 -7.13 -8.27 9.13
N ALA A 51 -6.82 -8.26 7.83
CA ALA A 51 -5.62 -8.82 7.26
C ALA A 51 -5.20 -7.96 6.07
N ARG A 52 -3.88 -7.85 5.87
CA ARG A 52 -3.34 -7.20 4.66
C ARG A 52 -3.82 -7.95 3.43
N LYS A 53 -4.10 -7.23 2.34
CA LYS A 53 -4.61 -7.83 1.10
C LYS A 53 -3.59 -7.69 -0.01
N GLN A 54 -3.36 -8.76 -0.75
CA GLN A 54 -2.39 -8.75 -1.84
C GLN A 54 -2.91 -7.93 -3.02
N THR A 55 -2.08 -7.02 -3.52
CA THR A 55 -2.28 -6.31 -4.78
C THR A 55 -1.25 -6.82 -5.79
N THR A 56 -1.51 -6.65 -7.08
CA THR A 56 -0.57 -6.97 -8.15
C THR A 56 -0.24 -5.71 -8.94
N TRP A 57 1.04 -5.38 -9.03
CA TRP A 57 1.53 -4.27 -9.83
C TRP A 57 1.55 -4.60 -11.31
N THR A 58 1.00 -3.69 -12.11
CA THR A 58 1.12 -3.66 -13.57
C THR A 58 2.00 -2.49 -13.97
N SER A 59 3.02 -2.75 -14.79
CA SER A 59 3.88 -1.70 -15.32
C SER A 59 3.12 -0.84 -16.32
N GLY A 60 3.19 0.47 -16.14
CA GLY A 60 2.73 1.45 -17.12
C GLY A 60 3.87 1.93 -18.01
N SER A 61 3.92 3.24 -18.23
CA SER A 61 5.00 3.91 -18.95
C SER A 61 5.44 5.16 -18.20
N GLY A 62 6.68 5.59 -18.44
CA GLY A 62 7.20 6.85 -17.91
C GLY A 62 7.42 6.88 -16.39
N GLY A 63 7.44 5.72 -15.71
CA GLY A 63 7.63 5.61 -14.27
C GLY A 63 6.37 5.21 -13.49
N ALA A 64 5.26 4.91 -14.17
CA ALA A 64 4.00 4.58 -13.54
C ALA A 64 3.87 3.07 -13.25
N LEU A 65 3.30 2.74 -12.09
CA LEU A 65 2.74 1.42 -11.77
C LEU A 65 1.30 1.57 -11.29
N SER A 66 0.45 0.63 -11.68
CA SER A 66 -0.92 0.53 -11.21
C SER A 66 -1.13 -0.80 -10.49
N GLY A 67 -1.61 -0.76 -9.25
CA GLY A 67 -1.96 -1.94 -8.48
C GLY A 67 -3.42 -2.35 -8.72
N THR A 68 -3.72 -3.64 -8.54
CA THR A 68 -5.11 -4.10 -8.46
C THR A 68 -5.80 -3.55 -7.22
N SER A 69 -7.09 -3.23 -7.35
CA SER A 69 -7.92 -2.82 -6.21
C SER A 69 -8.07 -3.95 -5.21
N VAL A 70 -7.91 -3.65 -3.93
CA VAL A 70 -8.08 -4.61 -2.84
C VAL A 70 -9.13 -4.12 -1.85
N THR A 71 -9.94 -5.05 -1.35
CA THR A 71 -10.98 -4.76 -0.34
C THR A 71 -10.51 -5.29 1.00
N ILE A 72 -10.35 -4.40 1.97
CA ILE A 72 -9.82 -4.69 3.30
C ILE A 72 -10.94 -4.56 4.33
N ASP A 73 -11.21 -5.64 5.06
CA ASP A 73 -12.13 -5.66 6.19
C ASP A 73 -11.48 -4.96 7.40
N VAL A 74 -12.16 -3.99 7.98
CA VAL A 74 -11.64 -3.17 9.07
C VAL A 74 -12.71 -2.86 10.13
N PRO A 75 -12.34 -2.76 11.43
CA PRO A 75 -13.27 -2.38 12.48
C PRO A 75 -13.74 -0.92 12.37
N ALA A 76 -14.57 -0.47 13.33
CA ALA A 76 -14.82 0.96 13.49
C ALA A 76 -13.52 1.69 13.83
N GLY A 77 -13.30 2.86 13.22
CA GLY A 77 -12.07 3.62 13.42
C GLY A 77 -11.84 4.68 12.35
N THR A 78 -10.77 5.44 12.53
CA THR A 78 -10.31 6.46 11.58
C THR A 78 -8.99 6.00 10.98
N TYR A 79 -8.95 5.91 9.65
CA TYR A 79 -7.83 5.40 8.87
C TYR A 79 -7.17 6.57 8.12
N THR A 80 -5.87 6.77 8.36
CA THR A 80 -5.15 7.97 7.91
C THR A 80 -3.93 7.65 7.04
N TYR A 81 -3.45 6.41 7.04
CA TYR A 81 -2.36 5.98 6.16
C TYR A 81 -2.65 4.61 5.54
N ALA A 82 -2.02 4.36 4.40
CA ALA A 82 -1.95 3.06 3.76
C ALA A 82 -0.47 2.72 3.50
N GLY A 83 -0.14 1.44 3.53
CA GLY A 83 1.23 0.96 3.33
C GLY A 83 1.31 -0.26 2.44
N ILE A 84 2.50 -0.49 1.90
CA ILE A 84 2.83 -1.60 1.02
C ILE A 84 3.87 -2.48 1.75
N TRP A 85 3.63 -3.78 1.77
CA TRP A 85 4.42 -4.77 2.52
C TRP A 85 4.85 -5.94 1.65
N THR A 86 5.95 -6.57 2.04
CA THR A 86 6.45 -7.78 1.37
C THR A 86 5.66 -9.05 1.69
N ALA A 87 4.84 -9.06 2.74
CA ALA A 87 4.09 -10.25 3.18
C ALA A 87 2.73 -9.93 3.81
N ALA A 88 1.82 -10.91 3.79
CA ALA A 88 0.48 -10.84 4.38
C ALA A 88 0.50 -10.61 5.90
N SER A 89 1.53 -11.13 6.56
CA SER A 89 1.82 -10.94 7.99
C SER A 89 3.34 -10.93 8.17
N GLY A 90 3.84 -10.16 9.14
CA GLY A 90 5.28 -9.94 9.28
C GLY A 90 5.87 -9.21 8.07
N GLY A 91 6.99 -9.68 7.54
CA GLY A 91 7.67 -9.05 6.41
C GLY A 91 8.24 -7.67 6.74
N SER A 92 8.53 -6.88 5.69
CA SER A 92 9.06 -5.53 5.79
C SER A 92 8.13 -4.56 5.07
N CYS A 93 7.95 -3.36 5.64
CA CYS A 93 7.28 -2.27 4.96
C CYS A 93 8.18 -1.76 3.83
N ILE A 94 7.61 -1.67 2.63
CA ILE A 94 8.27 -1.16 1.44
C ILE A 94 8.13 0.36 1.40
N ASP A 95 6.89 0.84 1.58
CA ASP A 95 6.54 2.25 1.58
C ASP A 95 5.18 2.48 2.25
N TRP A 96 4.89 3.71 2.63
CA TRP A 96 3.58 4.12 3.13
C TRP A 96 3.27 5.58 2.77
N VAL A 97 1.99 5.89 2.73
CA VAL A 97 1.50 7.22 2.36
C VAL A 97 0.32 7.63 3.22
N ALA A 98 0.22 8.92 3.50
CA ALA A 98 -1.00 9.49 4.06
C ALA A 98 -2.13 9.41 3.03
N ILE A 99 -3.31 9.01 3.48
CA ILE A 99 -4.52 8.98 2.66
C ILE A 99 -5.51 10.02 3.17
N THR A 100 -6.50 10.36 2.36
CA THR A 100 -7.65 11.12 2.85
C THR A 100 -8.29 10.35 4.00
N SER A 101 -8.35 10.99 5.17
CA SER A 101 -8.84 10.37 6.40
C SER A 101 -10.23 9.78 6.17
N THR A 102 -10.37 8.48 6.40
CA THR A 102 -11.62 7.75 6.23
C THR A 102 -12.07 7.23 7.59
N THR A 103 -13.27 7.62 8.03
CA THR A 103 -13.82 7.18 9.33
C THR A 103 -15.00 6.25 9.11
N LEU A 104 -14.97 5.09 9.77
CA LEU A 104 -16.05 4.13 9.81
C LEU A 104 -16.64 4.07 11.22
N GLY A 105 -17.95 4.27 11.34
CA GLY A 105 -18.67 4.20 12.61
C GLY A 105 -18.99 2.78 13.10
N ALA A 106 -18.75 1.78 12.24
CA ALA A 106 -18.95 0.36 12.51
C ALA A 106 -17.93 -0.45 11.71
N GLN A 107 -17.91 -1.78 11.91
CA GLN A 107 -17.18 -2.69 11.02
C GLN A 107 -17.57 -2.42 9.56
N GLY A 108 -16.59 -2.38 8.68
CA GLY A 108 -16.82 -2.15 7.26
C GLY A 108 -15.66 -2.60 6.40
N GLN A 109 -15.66 -2.11 5.17
CA GLN A 109 -14.63 -2.40 4.18
C GLN A 109 -14.11 -1.10 3.60
N ILE A 110 -12.81 -1.06 3.36
CA ILE A 110 -12.15 0.02 2.63
C ILE A 110 -11.56 -0.59 1.36
N VAL A 111 -11.90 0.00 0.22
CA VAL A 111 -11.32 -0.36 -1.07
C VAL A 111 -10.11 0.53 -1.31
N VAL A 112 -8.96 -0.08 -1.54
CA VAL A 112 -7.70 0.62 -1.80
C VAL A 112 -7.19 0.21 -3.17
N THR A 113 -6.89 1.20 -4.01
CA THR A 113 -6.23 1.00 -5.31
C THR A 113 -4.87 1.67 -5.26
N PRO A 114 -3.78 0.93 -4.99
CA PRO A 114 -2.47 1.53 -4.88
C PRO A 114 -1.94 1.93 -6.27
N SER A 115 -1.25 3.06 -6.31
CA SER A 115 -0.55 3.55 -7.50
C SER A 115 0.83 4.06 -7.09
N PHE A 116 1.78 3.95 -8.00
CA PHE A 116 3.13 4.48 -7.80
C PHE A 116 3.54 5.24 -9.06
N THR A 117 4.26 6.35 -8.87
CA THR A 117 4.83 7.12 -9.99
C THR A 117 6.20 7.63 -9.60
N GLN A 118 7.21 7.15 -10.33
CA GLN A 118 8.53 7.77 -10.30
C GLN A 118 8.47 9.06 -11.14
N THR A 119 8.83 10.19 -10.53
CA THR A 119 8.95 11.49 -11.21
C THR A 119 10.39 11.86 -11.50
#